data_AF-A0A4T0X4H1-F1
#
_entry.id   AF-A0A4T0X4H1-F1
#
_cell.length_a   1.000
_cell.length_b   1.000
_cell.length_c   1.000
_cell.angle_alpha   90.00
_cell.angle_beta   90.00
_cell.angle_gamma   90.00
#
_symmetry.space_group_name_H-M   'P 1'
#
loop_
_entity.id
_entity.type
_entity.pdbx_description
1 polymer ?
#
loop_
_entity_poly.entity_id
_entity_poly.type
_entity_poly.pdbx_seq_one_letter_code
_entity_poly.pdbx_strand_id
1 'polypeptide(L)'
;MTEIEKPIRFEAFHSALSYALQKTLSKLTLKLFVSCFPTTDHASLDYVRKEIIKLWQSKAESEFQKIFKERNLKQKLDELDSIVNKAEQRKRDPDSEAINVTTLSPHELVAARSMVERKLLLQQLQAQLETLKNTNDKAQKEVDSSKQSLLNNLKDCQIFIDNLNITDVIDEMEEEKKQIEAVECAVQELIDTK
;
A
#
# COMPACT_ATOMS: atom_id res chain seq x y z
N MET A 1 -7.40 -11.75 -9.41
CA MET A 1 -7.19 -12.44 -8.12
C MET A 1 -6.18 -13.54 -8.37
N THR A 2 -4.91 -13.32 -8.01
CA THR A 2 -3.85 -14.32 -8.22
C THR A 2 -4.02 -15.43 -7.19
N GLU A 3 -4.36 -16.63 -7.64
CA GLU A 3 -4.27 -17.84 -6.82
C GLU A 3 -2.84 -17.91 -6.26
N ILE A 4 -2.72 -17.79 -4.93
CA ILE A 4 -1.47 -18.06 -4.24
C ILE A 4 -1.33 -19.58 -4.28
N GLU A 5 -0.75 -20.09 -5.36
CA GLU A 5 -0.40 -21.50 -5.47
C GLU A 5 0.47 -21.87 -4.27
N LYS A 6 -0.01 -22.86 -3.52
CA LYS A 6 0.63 -23.38 -2.32
C LYS A 6 2.06 -23.83 -2.68
N PRO A 7 3.07 -23.62 -1.83
CA PRO A 7 4.41 -24.16 -2.09
C PRO A 7 4.35 -25.69 -2.11
N ILE A 8 4.76 -26.29 -3.23
CA ILE A 8 4.65 -27.75 -3.47
C ILE A 8 6.02 -28.41 -3.41
N ARG A 9 7.10 -27.70 -3.80
CA ARG A 9 8.42 -28.33 -3.97
C ARG A 9 9.05 -28.82 -2.68
N PHE A 10 8.96 -28.04 -1.60
CA PHE A 10 9.50 -28.48 -0.32
C PHE A 10 8.78 -29.71 0.21
N GLU A 11 7.44 -29.75 0.10
CA GLU A 11 6.63 -30.89 0.53
C GLU A 11 6.93 -32.15 -0.30
N ALA A 12 7.02 -32.00 -1.63
CA ALA A 12 7.41 -33.08 -2.53
C ALA A 12 8.83 -33.62 -2.22
N PHE A 13 9.79 -32.72 -1.99
CA PHE A 13 11.15 -33.10 -1.62
C PHE A 13 11.20 -33.84 -0.28
N HIS A 14 10.49 -33.34 0.73
CA HIS A 14 10.39 -33.97 2.04
C HIS A 14 9.76 -35.36 1.95
N SER A 15 8.69 -35.51 1.16
CA SER A 15 8.01 -36.79 0.94
C SER A 15 8.92 -37.79 0.23
N ALA A 16 9.62 -37.37 -0.83
CA ALA A 16 10.56 -38.21 -1.55
C ALA A 16 11.72 -38.68 -0.66
N LEU A 17 12.26 -37.79 0.18
CA LEU A 17 13.33 -38.13 1.12
C LEU A 17 12.86 -39.14 2.19
N SER A 18 11.67 -38.91 2.76
CA SER A 18 11.06 -39.81 3.74
C SER A 18 10.81 -41.19 3.13
N TYR A 19 10.32 -41.22 1.91
CA TYR A 19 10.12 -42.47 1.15
C TYR A 19 11.44 -43.20 0.89
N ALA A 20 12.49 -42.49 0.47
CA ALA A 20 13.81 -43.07 0.23
C ALA A 20 14.42 -43.67 1.52
N LEU A 21 14.26 -42.98 2.66
CA LEU A 21 14.68 -43.49 3.97
C LEU A 21 13.93 -44.78 4.32
N GLN A 22 12.60 -44.78 4.22
CA GLN A 22 11.78 -45.96 4.49
C GLN A 22 12.14 -47.15 3.59
N LYS A 23 12.36 -46.89 2.29
CA LYS A 23 12.80 -47.94 1.35
C LYS A 23 14.16 -48.50 1.71
N THR A 24 15.09 -47.66 2.14
CA THR A 24 16.42 -48.09 2.59
C THR A 24 16.31 -48.98 3.83
N LEU A 25 15.54 -48.54 4.83
CA LEU A 25 15.31 -49.30 6.06
C LEU A 25 14.56 -50.61 5.81
N SER A 26 13.65 -50.66 4.83
CA SER A 26 12.92 -51.90 4.48
C SER A 26 13.81 -53.00 3.92
N LYS A 27 15.00 -52.66 3.41
CA LYS A 27 15.99 -53.65 2.94
C LYS A 27 16.67 -54.37 4.09
N LEU A 28 16.69 -53.80 5.30
CA LEU A 28 17.25 -54.42 6.50
C LEU A 28 16.29 -55.48 7.06
N THR A 29 16.16 -56.58 6.32
CA THR A 29 15.29 -57.71 6.70
C THR A 29 16.00 -58.65 7.67
N LEU A 30 15.22 -59.33 8.50
CA LEU A 30 15.75 -60.32 9.44
C LEU A 30 16.53 -61.44 8.72
N LYS A 31 16.09 -61.85 7.51
CA LYS A 31 16.78 -62.87 6.70
C LYS A 31 18.21 -62.49 6.37
N LEU A 32 18.45 -61.22 6.00
CA LEU A 32 19.80 -60.71 5.72
C LEU A 32 20.68 -60.71 6.97
N PHE A 33 20.13 -60.28 8.11
CA PHE A 33 20.86 -60.30 9.39
C PHE A 33 21.25 -61.73 9.80
N VAL A 34 20.32 -62.67 9.66
CA VAL A 34 20.57 -64.09 9.97
C VAL A 34 21.59 -64.71 9.01
N SER A 35 21.56 -64.36 7.72
CA SER A 35 22.58 -64.85 6.78
C SER A 35 23.99 -64.34 7.08
N CYS A 36 24.11 -63.13 7.63
CA CYS A 36 25.40 -62.55 8.00
C CYS A 36 25.89 -63.03 9.38
N PHE A 37 24.98 -63.43 10.28
CA PHE A 37 25.29 -63.85 11.65
C PHE A 37 24.60 -65.20 11.99
N PRO A 38 24.99 -66.30 11.35
CA PRO A 38 24.29 -67.59 11.48
C PRO A 38 24.44 -68.24 12.87
N THR A 39 25.48 -67.88 13.64
CA THR A 39 25.78 -68.49 14.94
C THR A 39 25.02 -67.84 16.11
N THR A 40 24.38 -66.68 15.87
CA THR A 40 23.72 -65.90 16.93
C THR A 40 22.23 -66.25 17.01
N ASP A 41 21.66 -66.18 18.22
CA ASP A 41 20.23 -66.36 18.44
C ASP A 41 19.38 -65.35 17.63
N HIS A 42 18.33 -65.87 16.98
CA HIS A 42 17.44 -65.11 16.11
C HIS A 42 16.65 -64.04 16.88
N ALA A 43 16.27 -64.30 18.12
CA ALA A 43 15.48 -63.34 18.92
C ALA A 43 16.34 -62.12 19.29
N SER A 44 17.59 -62.37 19.70
CA SER A 44 18.57 -61.33 19.98
C SER A 44 18.90 -60.48 18.74
N LEU A 45 19.05 -61.13 17.57
CA LEU A 45 19.28 -60.42 16.31
C LEU A 45 18.07 -59.57 15.86
N ASP A 46 16.84 -60.05 16.06
CA ASP A 46 15.65 -59.26 15.71
C ASP A 46 15.48 -58.04 16.61
N TYR A 47 15.82 -58.16 17.89
CA TYR A 47 15.86 -57.03 18.82
C TYR A 47 16.88 -55.97 18.36
N VAL A 48 18.12 -56.38 18.11
CA VAL A 48 19.19 -55.47 17.65
C VAL A 48 18.82 -54.81 16.32
N ARG A 49 18.25 -55.56 15.38
CA ARG A 49 17.79 -55.04 14.09
C ARG A 49 16.74 -53.93 14.27
N LYS A 50 15.74 -54.15 15.12
CA LYS A 50 14.69 -53.15 15.40
C LYS A 50 15.27 -51.89 16.03
N GLU A 51 16.20 -52.04 16.98
CA GLU A 51 16.87 -50.91 17.61
C GLU A 51 17.72 -50.11 16.62
N ILE A 52 18.48 -50.79 15.73
CA ILE A 52 19.24 -50.14 14.66
C ILE A 52 18.31 -49.35 13.73
N ILE A 53 17.20 -49.95 13.28
CA ILE A 53 16.25 -49.28 12.39
C ILE A 53 15.67 -48.04 13.06
N LYS A 54 15.25 -48.15 14.33
CA LYS A 54 14.67 -47.05 15.10
C LYS A 54 15.68 -45.91 15.32
N LEU A 55 16.89 -46.25 15.73
CA LEU A 55 17.96 -45.27 15.97
C LEU A 55 18.36 -44.57 14.67
N TRP A 56 18.52 -45.32 13.58
CA TRP A 56 18.86 -44.76 12.28
C TRP A 56 17.76 -43.82 11.82
N GLN A 57 16.50 -44.25 11.84
CA GLN A 57 15.38 -43.41 11.43
C GLN A 57 15.36 -42.09 12.20
N SER A 58 15.40 -42.15 13.54
CA SER A 58 15.37 -40.96 14.38
C SER A 58 16.55 -40.03 14.13
N LYS A 59 17.76 -40.59 13.98
CA LYS A 59 18.96 -39.79 13.72
C LYS A 59 18.94 -39.17 12.32
N ALA A 60 18.52 -39.90 11.30
CA ALA A 60 18.42 -39.40 9.94
C ALA A 60 17.39 -38.27 9.85
N GLU A 61 16.19 -38.45 10.42
CA GLU A 61 15.17 -37.41 10.46
C GLU A 61 15.67 -36.15 11.20
N SER A 62 16.37 -36.32 12.32
CA SER A 62 16.97 -35.20 13.05
C SER A 62 18.01 -34.43 12.21
N GLU A 63 18.92 -35.15 11.55
CA GLU A 63 19.94 -34.54 10.70
C GLU A 63 19.33 -33.86 9.46
N PHE A 64 18.29 -34.44 8.86
CA PHE A 64 17.55 -33.78 7.77
C PHE A 64 16.97 -32.45 8.21
N GLN A 65 16.34 -32.40 9.38
CA GLN A 65 15.78 -31.15 9.92
C GLN A 65 16.86 -30.10 10.21
N LYS A 66 18.04 -30.52 10.67
CA LYS A 66 19.18 -29.60 10.83
C LYS A 66 19.62 -29.01 9.49
N ILE A 67 19.81 -29.85 8.48
CA ILE A 67 20.20 -29.41 7.13
C ILE A 67 19.15 -28.45 6.54
N PHE A 68 17.86 -28.74 6.73
CA PHE A 68 16.78 -27.87 6.25
C PHE A 68 16.85 -26.48 6.86
N LYS A 69 17.17 -26.40 8.14
CA LYS A 69 17.33 -25.13 8.87
C LYS A 69 18.60 -24.40 8.45
N GLU A 70 19.75 -25.08 8.47
CA GLU A 70 21.05 -24.49 8.13
C GLU A 70 21.08 -23.88 6.73
N ARG A 71 20.46 -24.55 5.75
CA ARG A 71 20.44 -24.07 4.37
C ARG A 71 19.23 -23.21 4.03
N ASN A 72 18.32 -23.06 4.99
CA ASN A 72 17.03 -22.40 4.82
C ASN A 72 16.27 -22.92 3.59
N LEU A 73 16.22 -24.26 3.48
CA LEU A 73 15.75 -24.96 2.27
C LEU A 73 14.29 -24.68 1.95
N LYS A 74 13.45 -24.60 2.99
CA LYS A 74 12.02 -24.32 2.83
C LYS A 74 11.81 -22.96 2.16
N GLN A 75 12.38 -21.90 2.72
CA GLN A 75 12.25 -20.56 2.15
C GLN A 75 12.76 -20.51 0.69
N LYS A 76 13.92 -21.10 0.40
CA LYS A 76 14.48 -21.07 -0.96
C LYS A 76 13.63 -21.82 -1.97
N LEU A 77 13.05 -22.95 -1.60
CA LEU A 77 12.17 -23.71 -2.50
C LEU A 77 10.81 -23.03 -2.67
N ASP A 78 10.28 -22.39 -1.62
CA ASP A 78 9.05 -21.61 -1.69
C ASP A 78 9.26 -20.34 -2.57
N GLU A 79 10.41 -19.68 -2.45
CA GLU A 79 10.82 -18.58 -3.33
C GLU A 79 10.96 -19.04 -4.79
N LEU A 80 11.53 -20.23 -5.01
CA LEU A 80 11.64 -20.81 -6.35
C LEU A 80 10.27 -21.07 -6.97
N ASP A 81 9.31 -21.61 -6.21
CA ASP A 81 7.93 -21.77 -6.67
C ASP A 81 7.32 -20.42 -7.08
N SER A 82 7.52 -19.37 -6.28
CA SER A 82 7.08 -18.01 -6.63
C SER A 82 7.73 -17.50 -7.93
N ILE A 83 9.02 -17.75 -8.13
CA ILE A 83 9.75 -17.32 -9.35
C ILE A 83 9.22 -18.08 -10.57
N VAL A 84 9.03 -19.39 -10.48
CA VAL A 84 8.49 -20.21 -11.58
C VAL A 84 7.10 -19.73 -11.96
N ASN A 85 6.24 -19.45 -10.98
CA ASN A 85 4.88 -18.97 -11.24
C ASN A 85 4.87 -17.60 -11.93
N LYS A 86 5.75 -16.68 -11.51
CA LYS A 86 5.94 -15.40 -12.21
C LYS A 86 6.46 -15.60 -13.63
N ALA A 87 7.34 -16.57 -13.85
CA ALA A 87 7.85 -16.87 -15.19
C ALA A 87 6.78 -17.48 -16.11
N GLU A 88 5.95 -18.39 -15.60
CA GLU A 88 4.80 -18.94 -16.33
C GLU A 88 3.75 -17.87 -16.64
N GLN A 89 3.51 -16.92 -15.73
CA GLN A 89 2.65 -15.77 -15.99
C GLN A 89 3.20 -14.90 -17.13
N ARG A 90 4.51 -14.59 -17.12
CA ARG A 90 5.18 -13.84 -18.19
C ARG A 90 5.12 -14.55 -19.53
N LYS A 91 5.27 -15.87 -19.55
CA LYS A 91 5.19 -16.66 -20.79
C LYS A 91 3.81 -16.57 -21.46
N ARG A 92 2.75 -16.34 -20.69
CA ARG A 92 1.38 -16.14 -21.21
C ARG A 92 1.16 -14.72 -21.73
N ASP A 93 2.04 -13.78 -21.42
CA ASP A 93 1.99 -12.40 -21.87
C ASP A 93 2.75 -12.28 -23.22
N PRO A 94 2.06 -11.98 -24.33
CA PRO A 94 2.68 -11.94 -25.66
C PRO A 94 3.75 -10.84 -25.82
N ASP A 95 3.75 -9.82 -24.96
CA ASP A 95 4.73 -8.73 -24.99
C ASP A 95 5.98 -9.00 -24.12
N SER A 96 6.03 -10.14 -23.42
CA SER A 96 7.15 -10.47 -22.53
C SER A 96 8.31 -11.14 -23.29
N GLU A 97 9.32 -10.35 -23.65
CA GLU A 97 10.56 -10.88 -24.23
C GLU A 97 11.40 -11.64 -23.18
N ALA A 98 11.95 -12.79 -23.57
CA ALA A 98 12.76 -13.63 -22.69
C ALA A 98 14.17 -13.03 -22.53
N ILE A 99 14.41 -12.33 -21.42
CA ILE A 99 15.73 -11.77 -21.11
C ILE A 99 16.65 -12.86 -20.56
N ASN A 100 17.78 -13.10 -21.23
CA ASN A 100 18.82 -13.96 -20.70
C ASN A 100 19.74 -13.17 -19.75
N VAL A 101 19.75 -13.54 -18.46
CA VAL A 101 20.53 -12.82 -17.44
C VAL A 101 22.04 -12.94 -17.68
N THR A 102 22.50 -14.01 -18.34
CA THR A 102 23.95 -14.22 -18.60
C THR A 102 24.53 -13.31 -19.68
N THR A 103 23.69 -12.69 -20.50
CA THR A 103 24.13 -11.74 -21.53
C THR A 103 24.13 -10.29 -21.04
N LEU A 104 23.60 -10.03 -19.83
CA LEU A 104 23.52 -8.69 -19.28
C LEU A 104 24.87 -8.22 -18.73
N SER A 105 25.23 -7.00 -19.05
CA SER A 105 26.38 -6.32 -18.47
C SER A 105 26.14 -5.98 -16.98
N PRO A 106 27.20 -5.83 -16.17
CA PRO A 106 27.08 -5.38 -14.79
C PRO A 106 26.35 -4.04 -14.65
N HIS A 107 26.52 -3.14 -15.62
CA HIS A 107 25.85 -1.84 -15.63
C HIS A 107 24.33 -1.99 -15.80
N GLU A 108 23.88 -2.86 -16.70
CA GLU A 108 22.46 -3.14 -16.91
C GLU A 108 21.81 -3.77 -15.68
N LEU A 109 22.52 -4.66 -14.97
CA LEU A 109 22.04 -5.25 -13.73
C LEU A 109 21.83 -4.20 -12.62
N VAL A 110 22.80 -3.30 -12.45
CA VAL A 110 22.71 -2.20 -11.47
C VAL A 110 21.59 -1.23 -11.86
N ALA A 111 21.48 -0.89 -13.15
CA ALA A 111 20.43 -0.02 -13.66
C ALA A 111 19.04 -0.62 -13.45
N ALA A 112 18.86 -1.91 -13.74
CA ALA A 112 17.58 -2.61 -13.56
C ALA A 112 17.15 -2.62 -12.09
N ARG A 113 18.07 -2.87 -11.16
CA ARG A 113 17.78 -2.77 -9.72
C ARG A 113 17.39 -1.35 -9.33
N SER A 114 18.15 -0.35 -9.79
CA SER A 114 17.90 1.06 -9.51
C SER A 114 16.56 1.54 -10.08
N MET A 115 16.09 0.96 -11.20
CA MET A 115 14.79 1.30 -11.79
C MET A 115 13.62 0.94 -10.88
N VAL A 116 13.70 -0.17 -10.14
CA VAL A 116 12.63 -0.56 -9.20
C VAL A 116 12.49 0.48 -8.10
N GLU A 117 13.61 0.90 -7.50
CA GLU A 117 13.64 1.93 -6.46
C GLU A 117 13.18 3.29 -7.00
N ARG A 118 13.64 3.67 -8.21
CA ARG A 118 13.21 4.91 -8.88
C ARG A 118 11.71 4.91 -9.17
N LYS A 119 11.12 3.79 -9.58
CA LYS A 119 9.68 3.66 -9.83
C LYS A 119 8.87 3.85 -8.55
N LEU A 120 9.32 3.26 -7.44
CA LEU A 120 8.70 3.45 -6.13
C LEU A 120 8.76 4.93 -5.71
N LEU A 121 9.93 5.56 -5.83
CA LEU A 121 10.12 6.97 -5.49
C LEU A 121 9.23 7.88 -6.36
N LEU A 122 9.14 7.59 -7.66
CA LEU A 122 8.26 8.34 -8.58
C LEU A 122 6.79 8.24 -8.17
N GLN A 123 6.32 7.05 -7.79
CA GLN A 123 4.95 6.88 -7.30
C GLN A 123 4.69 7.68 -6.01
N GLN A 124 5.65 7.70 -5.08
CA GLN A 124 5.56 8.50 -3.87
C GLN A 124 5.52 10.01 -4.17
N LEU A 125 6.41 10.48 -5.04
CA LEU A 125 6.46 11.89 -5.47
C LEU A 125 5.18 12.30 -6.19
N GLN A 126 4.63 11.44 -7.05
CA GLN A 126 3.35 11.69 -7.71
C GLN A 126 2.21 11.81 -6.71
N ALA A 127 2.14 10.92 -5.71
CA ALA A 127 1.13 11.00 -4.65
C ALA A 127 1.25 12.30 -3.82
N GLN A 128 2.48 12.72 -3.50
CA GLN A 128 2.74 13.98 -2.80
C GLN A 128 2.33 15.20 -3.65
N LEU A 129 2.65 15.18 -4.94
CA LEU A 129 2.32 16.24 -5.87
C LEU A 129 0.79 16.39 -6.02
N GLU A 130 0.07 15.27 -6.14
CA GLU A 130 -1.40 15.30 -6.18
C GLU A 130 -2.01 15.78 -4.86
N THR A 131 -1.41 15.41 -3.73
CA THR A 131 -1.82 15.94 -2.42
C THR A 131 -1.63 17.47 -2.35
N LEU A 132 -0.48 17.96 -2.81
CA LEU A 132 -0.16 19.39 -2.82
C LEU A 132 -1.07 20.20 -3.75
N LYS A 133 -1.35 19.69 -4.95
CA LYS A 133 -2.32 20.29 -5.87
C LYS A 133 -3.69 20.41 -5.22
N ASN A 134 -4.18 19.33 -4.61
CA ASN A 134 -5.46 19.34 -3.92
C ASN A 134 -5.50 20.34 -2.76
N THR A 135 -4.41 20.50 -2.01
CA THR A 135 -4.34 21.52 -0.95
C THR A 135 -4.29 22.94 -1.51
N ASN A 136 -3.57 23.16 -2.61
CA ASN A 136 -3.48 24.46 -3.25
C ASN A 136 -4.83 24.88 -3.84
N ASP A 137 -5.53 23.94 -4.50
CA ASP A 137 -6.87 24.20 -5.06
C ASP A 137 -7.90 24.51 -3.97
N LYS A 138 -7.79 23.90 -2.79
CA LYS A 138 -8.62 24.24 -1.63
C LYS A 138 -8.31 25.63 -1.11
N ALA A 139 -7.04 25.95 -0.89
CA ALA A 139 -6.61 27.26 -0.42
C ALA A 139 -7.03 28.37 -1.40
N GLN A 140 -6.91 28.12 -2.71
CA GLN A 140 -7.35 29.06 -3.75
C GLN A 140 -8.85 29.31 -3.68
N LYS A 141 -9.66 28.26 -3.54
CA LYS A 141 -11.12 28.39 -3.36
C LYS A 141 -11.48 29.17 -2.09
N GLU A 142 -10.77 28.94 -0.99
CA GLU A 142 -10.95 29.69 0.25
C GLU A 142 -10.66 31.17 0.04
N VAL A 143 -9.51 31.51 -0.57
CA VAL A 143 -9.13 32.89 -0.91
C VAL A 143 -10.18 33.56 -1.81
N ASP A 144 -10.65 32.87 -2.85
CA ASP A 144 -11.64 33.42 -3.77
C ASP A 144 -12.99 33.64 -3.06
N SER A 145 -13.39 32.73 -2.16
CA SER A 145 -14.61 32.90 -1.35
C SER A 145 -14.51 34.06 -0.37
N SER A 146 -13.37 34.23 0.31
CA SER A 146 -13.11 35.38 1.18
C SER A 146 -13.11 36.68 0.39
N LYS A 147 -12.51 36.69 -0.81
CA LYS A 147 -12.52 37.87 -1.69
C LYS A 147 -13.93 38.25 -2.13
N GLN A 148 -14.75 37.27 -2.51
CA GLN A 148 -16.16 37.52 -2.87
C GLN A 148 -16.95 38.07 -1.68
N SER A 149 -16.76 37.51 -0.48
CA SER A 149 -17.40 38.03 0.73
C SER A 149 -16.97 39.47 1.04
N LEU A 150 -15.68 39.81 0.93
CA LEU A 150 -15.20 41.18 1.11
C LEU A 150 -15.77 42.15 0.08
N LEU A 151 -15.87 41.73 -1.19
CA LEU A 151 -16.49 42.55 -2.24
C LEU A 151 -17.98 42.79 -2.00
N ASN A 152 -18.70 41.79 -1.49
CA ASN A 152 -20.10 41.95 -1.12
C ASN A 152 -20.25 42.89 0.07
N ASN A 153 -19.46 42.69 1.13
CA ASN A 153 -19.46 43.59 2.29
C ASN A 153 -19.13 45.04 1.90
N LEU A 154 -18.18 45.25 0.97
CA LEU A 154 -17.86 46.58 0.46
C LEU A 154 -19.04 47.20 -0.31
N LYS A 155 -19.75 46.43 -1.13
CA LYS A 155 -20.97 46.90 -1.81
C LYS A 155 -22.07 47.24 -0.80
N ASP A 156 -22.24 46.42 0.23
CA ASP A 156 -23.23 46.67 1.28
C ASP A 156 -22.90 47.95 2.06
N CYS A 157 -21.62 48.18 2.38
CA CYS A 157 -21.16 49.44 2.98
C CYS A 157 -21.36 50.63 2.05
N GLN A 158 -21.14 50.48 0.75
CA GLN A 158 -21.38 51.54 -0.23
C GLN A 158 -22.86 51.93 -0.28
N ILE A 159 -23.75 50.93 -0.37
CA ILE A 159 -25.20 51.13 -0.32
C ILE A 159 -25.61 51.80 1.00
N PHE A 160 -25.01 51.39 2.11
CA PHE A 160 -25.28 52.01 3.42
C PHE A 160 -24.86 53.48 3.47
N ILE A 161 -23.69 53.84 2.93
CA ILE A 161 -23.22 55.23 2.84
C ILE A 161 -24.15 56.04 1.93
N ASP A 162 -24.55 55.50 0.78
CA ASP A 162 -25.45 56.17 -0.15
C ASP A 162 -26.83 56.43 0.49
N ASN A 163 -27.34 55.47 1.26
CA ASN A 163 -28.59 55.64 2.02
C ASN A 163 -28.48 56.72 3.10
N LEU A 164 -27.37 56.78 3.85
CA LEU A 164 -27.15 57.83 4.85
C LEU A 164 -27.08 59.22 4.22
N ASN A 165 -26.35 59.37 3.10
CA ASN A 165 -26.31 60.64 2.36
C ASN A 165 -27.71 61.07 1.89
N ILE A 166 -28.56 60.13 1.47
CA ILE A 166 -29.95 60.44 1.09
C ILE A 166 -30.76 60.88 2.32
N THR A 167 -30.57 60.26 3.48
CA THR A 167 -31.24 60.67 4.73
C THR A 167 -30.83 62.07 5.16
N ASP A 168 -29.53 62.39 5.14
CA ASP A 168 -29.05 63.73 5.49
C ASP A 168 -29.64 64.82 4.56
N VAL A 169 -29.74 64.53 3.25
CA VAL A 169 -30.38 65.44 2.28
C VAL A 169 -31.89 65.59 2.54
N ILE A 170 -32.57 64.52 2.94
CA ILE A 170 -34.01 64.58 3.28
C ILE A 170 -34.23 65.41 4.55
N ASP A 171 -33.37 65.26 5.56
CA ASP A 171 -33.46 66.02 6.81
C ASP A 171 -33.21 67.52 6.56
N GLU A 172 -32.24 67.88 5.72
CA GLU A 172 -32.01 69.27 5.29
C GLU A 172 -33.22 69.85 4.53
N MET A 173 -33.81 69.08 3.61
CA MET A 173 -35.00 69.51 2.86
C MET A 173 -36.24 69.65 3.76
N GLU A 174 -36.43 68.79 4.76
CA GLU A 174 -37.50 68.93 5.74
C GLU A 174 -37.33 70.17 6.62
N GLU A 175 -36.08 70.51 6.98
CA GLU A 175 -35.77 71.70 7.76
C GLU A 175 -36.02 72.98 6.96
N GLU A 176 -35.62 73.02 5.68
CA GLU A 176 -35.95 74.11 4.76
C GLU A 176 -37.46 74.27 4.55
N LYS A 177 -38.19 73.15 4.42
CA LYS A 177 -39.65 73.18 4.27
C LYS A 177 -40.35 73.74 5.51
N LYS A 178 -39.90 73.36 6.71
CA LYS A 178 -40.42 73.93 7.97
C LYS A 178 -40.12 75.43 8.08
N GLN A 179 -38.96 75.88 7.61
CA GLN A 179 -38.63 77.31 7.59
C GLN A 179 -39.53 78.08 6.62
N ILE A 180 -39.82 77.53 5.43
CA ILE A 180 -40.74 78.15 4.46
C ILE A 180 -42.16 78.22 5.03
N GLU A 181 -42.67 77.13 5.62
CA GLU A 181 -44.00 77.12 6.25
C GLU A 181 -44.11 78.12 7.42
N ALA A 182 -43.04 78.29 8.21
CA ALA A 182 -43.01 79.29 9.27
C ALA A 182 -43.01 80.73 8.71
N VAL A 183 -42.30 80.98 7.60
CA VAL A 183 -42.31 82.29 6.93
C VAL A 183 -43.68 82.57 6.29
N GLU A 184 -44.31 81.59 5.65
CA GLU A 184 -45.65 81.73 5.09
C GLU A 184 -46.69 82.02 6.19
N CYS A 185 -46.59 81.36 7.35
CA CYS A 185 -47.44 81.64 8.50
C CYS A 185 -47.25 83.08 9.01
N ALA A 186 -46.00 83.53 9.15
CA ALA A 186 -45.70 84.91 9.57
C ALA A 186 -46.17 85.96 8.55
N VAL A 187 -46.07 85.67 7.25
CA VAL A 187 -46.58 86.55 6.18
C VAL A 187 -48.11 86.63 6.22
N GLN A 188 -48.79 85.51 6.48
CA GLN A 188 -50.25 85.49 6.61
C GLN A 188 -50.72 86.30 7.83
N GLU A 189 -50.04 86.20 8.98
CA GLU A 189 -50.34 87.03 10.16
C GLU A 189 -50.13 88.53 9.90
N LEU A 190 -49.14 88.90 9.08
CA LEU A 190 -48.89 90.30 8.68
C LEU A 190 -49.94 90.84 7.68
N ILE A 191 -50.58 89.96 6.90
CA ILE A 191 -51.68 90.32 6.01
C ILE A 191 -52.98 90.48 6.80
N ASP A 192 -53.22 89.64 7.80
CA ASP A 192 -54.45 89.66 8.61
C ASP A 192 -54.48 90.79 9.66
N THR A 193 -53.35 91.47 9.91
CA THR A 193 -53.24 92.64 10.82
C THR A 193 -53.37 94.00 10.13
N LYS A 194 -53.74 94.04 8.84
CA LYS A 194 -53.97 95.27 8.05
C LYS A 194 -55.43 95.44 7.66
#